data_AF-A0A1F6TD17-F1
#
_entry.id   AF-A0A1F6TD17-F1
#
_cell.length_a   1.000
_cell.length_b   1.000
_cell.length_c   1.000
_cell.angle_alpha   90.00
_cell.angle_beta   90.00
_cell.angle_gamma   90.00
#
_symmetry.space_group_name_H-M   'P 1'
#
loop_
_entity.id
_entity.type
_entity.pdbx_description
1 polymer ?
#
loop_
_entity_poly.entity_id
_entity_poly.type
_entity_poly.pdbx_seq_one_letter_code
_entity_poly.pdbx_strand_id
1 'polypeptide(L)' 'MNTKPQQLPVEERIKLVEDLWDSIAADQRALRLTDEQKAELDRRLDAYDVDKNHGRLVTDAVADIRRKSVKKAYDTVN' A
#
# COMPACT_ATOMS: atom_id res chain seq x y z
N MET A 1 -27.10 5.09 18.99
CA MET A 1 -26.78 3.87 19.76
C MET A 1 -25.29 3.59 19.56
N ASN A 2 -24.53 3.38 20.64
CA ASN A 2 -23.08 3.13 20.58
C ASN A 2 -22.84 1.61 20.60
N THR A 3 -23.12 0.94 19.49
CA THR A 3 -22.84 -0.50 19.35
C THR A 3 -21.38 -0.65 18.95
N LYS A 4 -20.58 -1.38 19.74
CA LYS A 4 -19.17 -1.59 19.40
C LYS A 4 -19.10 -2.50 18.17
N PRO A 5 -18.27 -2.21 17.14
CA PRO A 5 -18.22 -3.03 15.93
C PRO A 5 -17.94 -4.51 16.20
N GLN A 6 -17.21 -4.84 17.25
CA GLN A 6 -16.89 -6.22 17.63
C GLN A 6 -18.13 -7.04 18.07
N GLN A 7 -19.26 -6.38 18.36
CA GLN A 7 -20.51 -7.02 18.75
C GLN A 7 -21.39 -7.37 17.54
N LEU A 8 -21.02 -6.91 16.33
CA LEU A 8 -21.73 -7.24 15.10
C LEU A 8 -21.28 -8.61 14.55
N PRO A 9 -22.19 -9.37 13.91
CA PRO A 9 -21.82 -10.49 13.05
C PRO A 9 -20.71 -10.13 12.06
N VAL A 10 -19.95 -11.12 11.61
CA VAL A 10 -18.77 -10.88 10.74
C VAL A 10 -19.17 -10.15 9.47
N GLU A 11 -20.30 -10.53 8.90
CA GLU A 11 -20.88 -9.98 7.67
C GLU A 11 -21.22 -8.50 7.84
N GLU A 12 -21.85 -8.13 8.96
CA GLU A 12 -22.19 -6.75 9.28
C GLU A 12 -20.95 -5.90 9.56
N ARG A 13 -19.90 -6.47 10.18
CA ARG A 13 -18.62 -5.76 10.33
C ARG A 13 -17.94 -5.51 9.00
N ILE A 14 -17.94 -6.49 8.11
CA ILE A 14 -17.39 -6.34 6.76
C ILE A 14 -18.15 -5.23 6.03
N LYS A 15 -19.49 -5.24 6.09
CA LYS A 15 -20.31 -4.23 5.44
C LYS A 15 -20.06 -2.83 6.02
N LEU A 16 -19.94 -2.71 7.33
CA LEU A 16 -19.59 -1.46 7.99
C LEU A 16 -18.22 -0.93 7.55
N VAL A 17 -17.22 -1.81 7.38
CA VAL A 17 -15.89 -1.43 6.89
C VAL A 17 -15.95 -0.97 5.44
N GLU A 18 -16.72 -1.66 4.59
CA GLU A 18 -16.95 -1.27 3.19
C GLU A 18 -17.62 0.10 3.10
N ASP A 19 -18.74 0.30 3.81
CA ASP A 19 -19.48 1.56 3.79
C ASP A 19 -18.65 2.73 4.33
N LEU A 20 -17.81 2.48 5.35
CA LEU A 20 -16.86 3.47 5.86
C LEU A 20 -15.79 3.80 4.82
N TRP A 21 -15.27 2.80 4.11
CA TRP A 21 -14.30 3.01 3.05
C TRP A 21 -14.89 3.81 1.89
N ASP A 22 -16.11 3.50 1.46
CA ASP A 22 -16.82 4.24 0.42
C ASP A 22 -17.06 5.70 0.82
N SER A 23 -17.42 5.95 2.08
CA SER A 23 -17.58 7.30 2.63
C SER A 23 -16.27 8.11 2.59
N ILE A 24 -15.16 7.50 3.03
CA ILE A 24 -13.83 8.15 2.98
C ILE A 24 -13.40 8.40 1.53
N ALA A 25 -13.64 7.46 0.63
CA ALA A 25 -13.33 7.59 -0.78
C ALA A 25 -14.17 8.69 -1.46
N ALA A 26 -15.43 8.84 -1.07
CA ALA A 26 -16.33 9.89 -1.57
C ALA A 26 -15.92 11.30 -1.11
N ASP A 27 -15.37 11.44 0.10
CA ASP A 27 -14.85 12.71 0.63
C ASP A 27 -13.39 13.00 0.19
N GLN A 28 -12.74 12.04 -0.46
CA GLN A 28 -11.43 12.27 -1.05
C GLN A 28 -11.56 13.23 -2.24
N ARG A 29 -11.26 14.51 -2.00
CA ARG A 29 -10.93 15.45 -3.07
C ARG A 29 -9.85 14.79 -3.91
N ALA A 30 -10.14 14.59 -5.20
CA ALA A 30 -9.24 13.91 -6.12
C ALA A 30 -7.80 14.40 -5.90
N LEU A 31 -6.94 13.51 -5.41
CA LEU A 31 -5.51 13.78 -5.32
C LEU A 31 -5.06 14.05 -6.75
N ARG A 32 -4.75 15.31 -7.05
CA ARG A 32 -4.33 15.71 -8.38
C ARG A 32 -2.99 15.05 -8.65
N LEU A 33 -3.01 14.02 -9.47
CA LEU A 33 -1.81 13.42 -10.03
C LEU A 33 -1.31 14.30 -11.16
N THR A 34 0.00 14.56 -11.18
CA THR A 34 0.65 15.13 -12.37
C THR A 34 0.59 14.12 -13.52
N ASP A 35 0.78 14.58 -14.75
CA ASP A 35 0.72 13.68 -15.90
C ASP A 35 1.87 12.67 -15.90
N GLU A 36 3.02 13.04 -15.34
CA GLU A 36 4.14 12.12 -15.12
C GLU A 36 3.79 11.02 -14.11
N GLN A 37 3.04 11.36 -13.05
CA GLN A 37 2.60 10.38 -12.05
C GLN A 37 1.59 9.40 -12.63
N LYS A 38 0.66 9.87 -13.48
CA LYS A 38 -0.28 8.98 -14.19
C LYS A 38 0.44 8.05 -15.14
N ALA A 39 1.36 8.57 -15.95
CA ALA A 39 2.15 7.77 -16.88
C ALA A 39 2.97 6.69 -16.16
N GLU A 40 3.52 6.98 -14.98
CA GLU A 40 4.22 5.98 -14.18
C GLU A 40 3.26 4.92 -13.61
N LEU A 41 2.05 5.28 -13.21
CA LEU A 41 1.05 4.31 -12.77
C LEU A 41 0.64 3.38 -13.92
N ASP A 42 0.34 3.92 -15.09
CA ASP A 42 -0.03 3.14 -16.28
C ASP A 42 1.09 2.16 -16.65
N ARG A 43 2.35 2.64 -16.70
CA ARG A 43 3.52 1.81 -16.98
C ARG A 43 3.66 0.65 -15.99
N ARG A 44 3.38 0.88 -14.70
CA ARG A 44 3.49 -0.15 -13.66
C ARG A 44 2.34 -1.15 -13.72
N LEU A 45 1.14 -0.71 -14.09
CA LEU A 45 -0.01 -1.58 -14.31
C LEU A 45 0.22 -2.49 -15.52
N ASP A 46 0.71 -1.95 -16.64
CA ASP A 46 1.07 -2.74 -17.82
C ASP A 46 2.15 -3.79 -17.49
N ALA A 47 3.19 -3.40 -16.76
CA ALA A 47 4.24 -4.33 -16.33
C ALA A 47 3.67 -5.46 -15.45
N TYR A 48 2.80 -5.11 -14.50
CA TYR A 48 2.14 -6.08 -13.63
C TYR A 48 1.22 -7.02 -14.42
N ASP A 49 0.55 -6.54 -15.46
CA ASP A 49 -0.30 -7.39 -16.29
C ASP A 49 0.48 -8.43 -17.09
N VAL A 50 1.74 -8.14 -17.42
CA VAL A 50 2.65 -9.08 -18.08
C VAL A 50 3.25 -10.07 -17.08
N ASP A 51 3.82 -9.60 -15.97
CA ASP A 51 4.66 -10.43 -15.11
C ASP A 51 3.95 -10.95 -13.84
N LYS A 52 2.79 -10.38 -13.49
CA LYS A 52 2.03 -10.63 -12.24
C LYS A 52 2.93 -10.56 -11.00
N ASN A 53 3.94 -9.71 -11.06
CA ASN A 53 4.89 -9.51 -9.97
C ASN A 53 4.27 -8.62 -8.90
N HIS A 54 3.85 -9.25 -7.81
CA HIS A 54 3.25 -8.56 -6.66
C HIS A 54 4.27 -7.74 -5.85
N GLY A 55 5.52 -7.65 -6.33
CA GLY A 55 6.63 -7.06 -5.59
C GLY A 55 7.05 -7.97 -4.45
N ARG A 56 7.34 -7.38 -3.30
CA ARG A 56 7.91 -8.07 -2.14
C ARG A 56 7.48 -7.39 -0.86
N LEU A 57 7.38 -8.18 0.22
CA LEU A 57 6.92 -7.69 1.51
C LEU A 57 7.81 -6.53 1.98
N VAL A 58 7.17 -5.51 2.56
CA VAL A 58 7.89 -4.32 3.03
C VAL A 58 8.93 -4.67 4.10
N THR A 59 8.65 -5.70 4.92
CA THR A 59 9.59 -6.23 5.90
C THR A 59 10.89 -6.69 5.25
N ASP A 60 10.81 -7.40 4.14
CA ASP A 60 11.96 -7.96 3.42
C ASP A 60 12.73 -6.86 2.70
N ALA A 61 12.01 -5.94 2.05
CA ALA A 61 12.62 -4.79 1.39
C ALA A 61 13.38 -3.90 2.39
N VAL A 62 12.79 -3.61 3.55
CA VAL A 62 13.43 -2.81 4.62
C VAL A 62 14.63 -3.54 5.22
N ALA A 63 14.52 -4.85 5.47
CA ALA A 63 15.63 -5.66 5.96
C ALA A 63 16.82 -5.64 4.99
N ASP A 64 16.55 -5.74 3.69
CA ASP A 64 17.58 -5.67 2.65
C ASP A 64 18.25 -4.30 2.56
N ILE A 65 17.47 -3.22 2.62
CA ILE A 65 18.00 -1.85 2.63
C ILE A 65 18.93 -1.67 3.84
N ARG A 66 18.49 -2.09 5.03
CA ARG A 66 19.30 -2.03 6.25
C ARG A 66 20.60 -2.84 6.11
N ARG A 67 20.53 -4.06 5.57
CA ARG A 67 21.71 -4.92 5.36
C ARG A 67 22.72 -4.29 4.39
N LYS A 68 22.25 -3.71 3.28
CA LYS A 68 23.10 -3.03 2.30
C LYS A 68 23.78 -1.79 2.91
N SER A 69 23.06 -1.03 3.73
CA SER A 69 23.63 0.13 4.45
C SER A 69 24.72 -0.26 5.44
N VAL A 70 24.55 -1.37 6.16
CA VAL A 70 25.58 -1.89 7.09
C VAL A 70 26.80 -2.41 6.34
N LYS A 71 26.60 -3.15 5.25
CA LYS A 71 27.71 -3.63 4.41
C LYS A 71 28.54 -2.47 3.87
N LYS A 72 27.88 -1.43 3.35
CA LYS A 72 28.56 -0.22 2.85
C LYS A 72 29.40 0.46 3.94
N ALA A 73 28.91 0.50 5.19
CA ALA A 73 29.67 1.07 6.30
C ALA A 73 30.91 0.22 6.65
N TYR A 74 30.79 -1.11 6.64
CA TYR A 74 31.94 -2.01 6.84
C TYR A 74 32.99 -1.86 5.74
N ASP A 75 32.56 -1.77 4.47
CA ASP A 75 33.43 -1.59 3.30
C ASP A 75 34.07 -0.19 3.21
N THR A 76 33.62 0.78 4.02
CA THR A 76 34.21 2.14 4.08
C THR A 76 35.22 2.28 5.23
N VAL A 77 35.21 1.35 6.19
CA VAL A 77 36.07 1.38 7.39
C VAL A 77 37.27 0.42 7.27
N ASN A 78 37.23 -0.54 6.36
CA ASN A 78 38.36 -1.39 5.96
C ASN A 78 38.84 -1.04 4.56
#